data_AF-A0A7J8JZP1-F1
#
_entry.id   AF-A0A7J8JZP1-F1
#
_cell.length_a   1.000
_cell.length_b   1.000
_cell.length_c   1.000
_cell.angle_alpha   90.00
_cell.angle_beta   90.00
_cell.angle_gamma   90.00
#
_symmetry.space_group_name_H-M   'P 1'
#
loop_
_entity.id
_entity.type
_entity.pdbx_description
1 polymer ?
#
loop_
_entity_poly.entity_id
_entity_poly.type
_entity_poly.pdbx_seq_one_letter_code
_entity_poly.pdbx_strand_id
1 'polypeptide(L)'
;MRAGKGKMRNRRRIQRRGPCIIYNEDNGIIKAFRNIPGITLLNVSKLNILKLAPGGHVGRFCIWTESAFRKLDNLYGTWRKAASLKSNYNLPMHKMLNTDLSRILKSPEIQRALRAPRKKIHRRVLKKNPLKNLRIMLKLNPYAKTMRRNTILRQAKNHKLRVDKAAAALEAKSDEKGVPVKKPVIGKKGKKAVGVKPKKPLVGKKAAATKKPVTEKKPTEKKPTTEEKKPAA
;
A
#
# COMPACT_ATOMS: atom_id res chain seq x y z
N MET A 1 -26.36 23.67 -23.54
CA MET A 1 -26.90 23.22 -24.86
C MET A 1 -26.56 21.73 -25.05
N ARG A 2 -27.39 20.91 -25.72
CA ARG A 2 -27.08 19.48 -25.93
C ARG A 2 -25.95 19.30 -26.94
N ALA A 3 -24.99 18.43 -26.65
CA ALA A 3 -23.94 18.06 -27.59
C ALA A 3 -24.46 17.15 -28.74
N GLY A 4 -23.83 17.24 -29.91
CA GLY A 4 -24.09 16.36 -31.05
C GLY A 4 -25.36 16.67 -31.87
N LYS A 5 -25.76 15.70 -32.71
CA LYS A 5 -26.85 15.81 -33.70
C LYS A 5 -28.25 15.89 -33.08
N GLY A 6 -28.39 15.64 -31.78
CA GLY A 6 -29.68 15.77 -31.07
C GLY A 6 -30.29 17.18 -31.15
N LYS A 7 -29.46 18.21 -31.39
CA LYS A 7 -29.92 19.59 -31.62
C LYS A 7 -30.82 19.75 -32.84
N MET A 8 -30.64 18.92 -33.87
CA MET A 8 -31.44 18.91 -35.09
C MET A 8 -32.72 18.06 -34.97
N ARG A 9 -32.85 17.26 -33.90
CA ARG A 9 -33.96 16.31 -33.67
C ARG A 9 -34.87 16.76 -32.51
N ASN A 10 -35.17 18.04 -32.40
CA ASN A 10 -36.03 18.64 -31.36
C ASN A 10 -35.59 18.39 -29.90
N ARG A 11 -34.30 18.09 -29.65
CA ARG A 11 -33.73 17.86 -28.30
C ARG A 11 -32.57 18.79 -27.99
N ARG A 12 -32.65 20.06 -28.42
CA ARG A 12 -31.57 21.06 -28.35
C ARG A 12 -31.11 21.41 -26.93
N ARG A 13 -32.02 21.43 -25.94
CA ARG A 13 -31.73 21.82 -24.55
C ARG A 13 -31.65 20.60 -23.63
N ILE A 14 -30.82 20.71 -22.59
CA ILE A 14 -30.71 19.75 -21.49
C ILE A 14 -30.80 20.53 -20.18
N GLN A 15 -31.37 19.92 -19.15
CA GLN A 15 -31.49 20.49 -17.83
C GLN A 15 -31.32 19.40 -16.79
N ARG A 16 -30.78 19.75 -15.62
CA ARG A 16 -30.71 18.84 -14.48
C ARG A 16 -32.13 18.61 -13.92
N ARG A 17 -32.39 17.43 -13.37
CA ARG A 17 -33.61 17.17 -12.60
C ARG A 17 -33.50 17.82 -11.23
N GLY A 18 -34.52 18.57 -10.86
CA GLY A 18 -34.67 19.20 -9.54
C GLY A 18 -35.52 18.33 -8.60
N PRO A 19 -36.09 18.93 -7.55
CA PRO A 19 -36.93 18.23 -6.59
C PRO A 19 -38.18 17.63 -7.23
N CYS A 20 -38.70 16.59 -6.60
CA CYS A 20 -40.00 16.02 -6.93
C CYS A 20 -41.02 16.41 -5.86
N ILE A 21 -42.10 17.09 -6.24
CA ILE A 21 -43.20 17.42 -5.33
C ILE A 21 -44.26 16.33 -5.46
N ILE A 22 -44.60 15.68 -4.34
CA ILE A 22 -45.56 14.59 -4.28
C ILE A 22 -46.79 15.05 -3.50
N TYR A 23 -47.95 14.97 -4.15
CA TYR A 23 -49.23 15.46 -3.67
C TYR A 23 -50.32 14.39 -3.76
N ASN A 24 -51.42 14.56 -3.02
CA ASN A 24 -52.58 13.67 -3.08
C ASN A 24 -53.62 14.16 -4.09
N GLU A 25 -54.08 15.40 -3.93
CA GLU A 25 -55.11 16.04 -4.73
C GLU A 25 -54.57 17.29 -5.42
N ASP A 26 -55.06 17.57 -6.63
CA ASP A 26 -54.65 18.74 -7.41
C ASP A 26 -55.65 19.88 -7.24
N ASN A 27 -55.38 20.75 -6.28
CA ASN A 27 -56.12 22.00 -6.06
C ASN A 27 -55.40 23.20 -6.69
N GLY A 28 -54.85 23.01 -7.90
CA GLY A 28 -54.06 24.02 -8.61
C GLY A 28 -52.54 23.94 -8.38
N ILE A 29 -52.07 22.96 -7.60
CA ILE A 29 -50.64 22.75 -7.33
C ILE A 29 -49.86 22.51 -8.64
N ILE A 30 -50.48 21.85 -9.62
CA ILE A 30 -49.82 21.63 -10.90
C ILE A 30 -49.57 22.96 -11.61
N LYS A 31 -50.58 23.84 -11.65
CA LYS A 31 -50.47 25.14 -12.30
C LYS A 31 -49.43 26.03 -11.62
N ALA A 32 -49.35 25.99 -10.29
CA ALA A 32 -48.39 26.75 -9.50
C ALA A 32 -46.94 26.34 -9.79
N PHE A 33 -46.65 25.04 -9.85
CA PHE A 33 -45.26 24.55 -9.93
C PHE A 33 -44.79 24.16 -11.34
N ARG A 34 -45.68 24.00 -12.34
CA ARG A 34 -45.29 23.52 -13.69
C ARG A 34 -44.31 24.43 -14.42
N ASN A 35 -44.32 25.73 -14.13
CA ASN A 35 -43.49 26.70 -14.85
C ASN A 35 -42.08 26.84 -14.26
N ILE A 36 -41.81 26.17 -13.13
CA ILE A 36 -40.48 26.21 -12.50
C ILE A 36 -39.61 25.11 -13.12
N PRO A 37 -38.47 25.45 -13.75
CA PRO A 37 -37.65 24.47 -14.46
C PRO A 37 -37.05 23.44 -13.50
N GLY A 38 -37.02 22.18 -13.94
CA GLY A 38 -36.43 21.07 -13.18
C GLY A 38 -37.36 20.42 -12.15
N ILE A 39 -38.46 21.06 -11.75
CA ILE A 39 -39.45 20.47 -10.83
C ILE A 39 -40.21 19.35 -11.54
N THR A 40 -40.56 18.31 -10.79
CA THR A 40 -41.46 17.26 -11.25
C THR A 40 -42.59 17.07 -10.25
N LEU A 41 -43.81 17.00 -10.75
CA LEU A 41 -45.01 16.77 -9.97
C LEU A 41 -45.43 15.30 -10.09
N LEU A 42 -45.77 14.68 -8.97
CA LEU A 42 -46.23 13.30 -8.88
C LEU A 42 -47.44 13.20 -7.94
N ASN A 43 -48.44 12.43 -8.34
CA ASN A 43 -49.52 12.04 -7.45
C ASN A 43 -49.10 10.79 -6.65
N VAL A 44 -49.36 10.77 -5.33
CA VAL A 44 -49.04 9.65 -4.44
C VAL A 44 -49.69 8.33 -4.86
N SER A 45 -50.90 8.36 -5.42
CA SER A 45 -51.58 7.15 -5.89
C SER A 45 -50.95 6.59 -7.18
N LYS A 46 -50.19 7.42 -7.91
CA LYS A 46 -49.62 7.11 -9.24
C LYS A 46 -48.11 7.42 -9.26
N LEU A 47 -47.37 6.85 -8.32
CA LEU A 47 -45.91 6.97 -8.27
C LEU A 47 -45.26 6.29 -9.49
N ASN A 48 -44.25 6.93 -10.06
CA ASN A 48 -43.57 6.44 -11.25
C ASN A 48 -42.05 6.33 -11.02
N ILE A 49 -41.52 5.13 -11.22
CA ILE A 49 -40.09 4.84 -11.03
C ILE A 49 -39.17 5.66 -11.93
N LEU A 50 -39.58 5.96 -13.17
CA LEU A 50 -38.79 6.76 -14.12
C LEU A 50 -38.59 8.20 -13.64
N LYS A 51 -39.51 8.69 -12.81
CA LYS A 51 -39.46 10.03 -12.21
C LYS A 51 -38.83 10.01 -10.83
N LEU A 52 -39.03 8.96 -10.02
CA LEU A 52 -38.41 8.84 -8.70
C LEU A 52 -36.90 8.52 -8.77
N ALA A 53 -36.49 7.67 -9.73
CA ALA A 53 -35.10 7.26 -9.94
C ALA A 53 -34.65 7.58 -11.38
N PRO A 54 -34.53 8.86 -11.76
CA PRO A 54 -34.16 9.23 -13.12
C PRO A 54 -32.74 8.74 -13.45
N GLY A 55 -32.60 8.03 -14.57
CA GLY A 55 -31.32 7.42 -14.96
C GLY A 55 -30.96 6.15 -14.17
N GLY A 56 -31.88 5.61 -13.37
CA GLY A 56 -31.66 4.39 -12.58
C GLY A 56 -30.98 4.61 -11.23
N HIS A 57 -30.69 5.85 -10.84
CA HIS A 57 -30.11 6.18 -9.53
C HIS A 57 -31.21 6.47 -8.50
N VAL A 58 -31.12 5.83 -7.33
CA VAL A 58 -32.01 6.11 -6.18
C VAL A 58 -31.61 7.40 -5.45
N GLY A 59 -32.50 7.92 -4.60
CA GLY A 59 -32.18 9.08 -3.74
C GLY A 59 -32.47 10.45 -4.36
N ARG A 60 -33.51 10.56 -5.19
CA ARG A 60 -33.99 11.87 -5.65
C ARG A 60 -34.64 12.64 -4.50
N PHE A 61 -34.30 13.93 -4.35
CA PHE A 61 -34.92 14.81 -3.36
C PHE A 61 -36.43 14.97 -3.62
N CYS A 62 -37.25 14.58 -2.64
CA CYS A 62 -38.71 14.60 -2.72
C CYS A 62 -39.29 15.50 -1.62
N ILE A 63 -40.27 16.31 -1.99
CA ILE A 63 -41.05 17.18 -1.10
C ILE A 63 -42.46 16.59 -1.02
N TRP A 64 -42.94 16.33 0.19
CA TRP A 64 -44.23 15.69 0.42
C TRP A 64 -45.20 16.68 1.05
N THR A 65 -46.45 16.71 0.55
CA THR A 65 -47.56 17.30 1.30
C THR A 65 -48.00 16.36 2.41
N GLU A 66 -48.53 16.88 3.52
CA GLU A 66 -48.95 16.08 4.68
C GLU A 66 -49.92 14.93 4.29
N SER A 67 -50.96 15.24 3.53
CA SER A 67 -51.97 14.25 3.11
C SER A 67 -51.38 13.14 2.23
N ALA A 68 -50.45 13.49 1.34
CA ALA A 68 -49.72 12.51 0.55
C ALA A 68 -48.84 11.60 1.42
N PHE A 69 -48.18 12.15 2.44
CA PHE A 69 -47.33 11.39 3.34
C PHE A 69 -48.14 10.40 4.18
N ARG A 70 -49.24 10.84 4.80
CA ARG A 70 -50.15 9.97 5.56
C ARG A 70 -50.77 8.85 4.71
N LYS A 71 -51.03 9.11 3.43
CA LYS A 71 -51.63 8.13 2.51
C LYS A 71 -50.70 6.96 2.16
N LEU A 72 -49.39 7.07 2.39
CA LEU A 72 -48.44 5.99 2.13
C LEU A 72 -48.72 4.75 2.97
N ASP A 73 -49.10 4.92 4.24
CA ASP A 73 -49.45 3.80 5.13
C ASP A 73 -50.65 3.01 4.61
N ASN A 74 -51.65 3.69 4.05
CA ASN A 74 -52.80 3.02 3.44
C ASN A 74 -52.44 2.35 2.10
N LEU A 75 -51.46 2.90 1.37
CA LEU A 75 -51.08 2.45 0.03
C LEU A 75 -50.09 1.30 0.02
N TYR A 76 -49.22 1.21 1.03
CA TYR A 76 -48.18 0.18 1.13
C TYR A 76 -48.28 -0.67 2.40
N GLY A 77 -48.97 -0.20 3.45
CA GLY A 77 -49.09 -0.92 4.72
C GLY A 77 -47.83 -0.89 5.57
N THR A 78 -47.83 -1.74 6.59
CA THR A 78 -46.67 -2.05 7.44
C THR A 78 -46.40 -3.55 7.39
N TRP A 79 -45.27 -4.03 7.92
CA TRP A 79 -45.02 -5.48 7.96
C TRP A 79 -46.10 -6.28 8.72
N ARG A 80 -46.82 -5.63 9.66
CA ARG A 80 -47.91 -6.25 10.46
C ARG A 80 -49.28 -6.11 9.81
N LYS A 81 -49.51 -5.08 8.99
CA LYS A 81 -50.80 -4.75 8.39
C LYS A 81 -50.65 -4.57 6.89
N ALA A 82 -51.28 -5.43 6.10
CA ALA A 82 -51.25 -5.38 4.64
C ALA A 82 -51.82 -4.04 4.09
N ALA A 83 -51.48 -3.74 2.84
CA ALA A 83 -51.97 -2.52 2.18
C ALA A 83 -53.50 -2.54 2.02
N SER A 84 -54.13 -1.39 2.26
CA SER A 84 -55.59 -1.25 2.11
C SER A 84 -55.99 -0.90 0.68
N LEU A 85 -55.16 -0.14 -0.03
CA LEU A 85 -55.45 0.32 -1.39
C LEU A 85 -54.89 -0.59 -2.51
N LYS A 86 -54.17 -1.66 -2.15
CA LYS A 86 -53.60 -2.63 -3.09
C LYS A 86 -53.97 -4.04 -2.65
N SER A 87 -54.63 -4.78 -3.53
CA SER A 87 -54.95 -6.18 -3.27
C SER A 87 -53.69 -7.03 -3.25
N ASN A 88 -53.64 -7.98 -2.30
CA ASN A 88 -52.58 -8.99 -2.17
C ASN A 88 -51.15 -8.41 -2.15
N TYR A 89 -50.97 -7.22 -1.59
CA TYR A 89 -49.67 -6.57 -1.47
C TYR A 89 -49.28 -6.37 -0.01
N ASN A 90 -48.02 -6.70 0.31
CA ASN A 90 -47.37 -6.39 1.58
C ASN A 90 -45.91 -5.96 1.33
N LEU A 91 -45.29 -5.34 2.35
CA LEU A 91 -43.91 -4.91 2.29
C LEU A 91 -42.94 -6.09 2.12
N PRO A 92 -41.86 -5.93 1.34
CA PRO A 92 -40.85 -6.96 1.21
C PRO A 92 -40.12 -7.20 2.53
N MET A 93 -39.67 -8.44 2.73
CA MET A 93 -38.89 -8.81 3.90
C MET A 93 -37.41 -8.43 3.73
N HIS A 94 -36.83 -7.85 4.76
CA HIS A 94 -35.40 -7.56 4.78
C HIS A 94 -34.62 -8.88 4.86
N LYS A 95 -33.54 -9.01 4.07
CA LYS A 95 -32.65 -10.19 4.17
C LYS A 95 -31.77 -10.16 5.42
N MET A 96 -31.49 -8.96 5.95
CA MET A 96 -30.66 -8.72 7.11
C MET A 96 -31.34 -7.67 7.98
N LEU A 97 -31.60 -8.00 9.25
CA LEU A 97 -32.25 -7.11 10.21
C LEU A 97 -31.38 -5.89 10.56
N ASN A 98 -30.15 -6.15 11.00
CA ASN A 98 -29.18 -5.12 11.35
C ASN A 98 -28.12 -5.01 10.26
N THR A 99 -28.09 -3.91 9.52
CA THR A 99 -27.12 -3.67 8.42
C THR A 99 -25.83 -2.97 8.88
N ASP A 100 -25.69 -2.64 10.17
CA ASP A 100 -24.46 -2.04 10.70
C ASP A 100 -23.39 -3.13 10.95
N LEU A 101 -22.64 -3.43 9.89
CA LEU A 101 -21.53 -4.38 9.94
C LEU A 101 -20.43 -3.93 10.91
N SER A 102 -20.19 -2.62 11.09
CA SER A 102 -19.14 -2.16 12.01
C SER A 102 -19.49 -2.53 13.44
N ARG A 103 -20.76 -2.31 13.84
CA ARG A 103 -21.24 -2.69 15.16
C ARG A 103 -21.22 -4.20 15.36
N ILE A 104 -21.68 -4.98 14.38
CA ILE A 104 -21.66 -6.44 14.43
C ILE A 104 -20.22 -6.94 14.56
N LEU A 105 -19.31 -6.51 13.68
CA LEU A 105 -17.93 -6.98 13.68
C LEU A 105 -17.19 -6.62 14.98
N LYS A 106 -17.52 -5.50 15.63
CA LYS A 106 -16.90 -5.07 16.89
C LYS A 106 -17.62 -5.59 18.15
N SER A 107 -18.65 -6.40 18.00
CA SER A 107 -19.40 -6.92 19.14
C SER A 107 -18.52 -7.88 19.97
N PRO A 108 -18.66 -7.87 21.32
CA PRO A 108 -17.81 -8.68 22.18
C PRO A 108 -18.00 -10.19 21.96
N GLU A 109 -19.20 -10.61 21.54
CA GLU A 109 -19.52 -12.01 21.25
C GLU A 109 -18.71 -12.53 20.06
N ILE A 110 -18.60 -11.71 19.00
CA ILE A 110 -17.78 -12.04 17.84
C ILE A 110 -16.30 -11.92 18.19
N GLN A 111 -15.88 -10.80 18.79
CA GLN A 111 -14.46 -10.56 19.10
C GLN A 111 -13.86 -11.62 20.02
N ARG A 112 -14.63 -12.16 20.97
CA ARG A 112 -14.20 -13.25 21.86
C ARG A 112 -13.88 -14.55 21.11
N ALA A 113 -14.54 -14.81 19.99
CA ALA A 113 -14.34 -16.01 19.18
C ALA A 113 -13.25 -15.87 18.10
N LEU A 114 -12.75 -14.65 17.85
CA LEU A 114 -11.82 -14.39 16.76
C LEU A 114 -10.36 -14.68 17.16
N ARG A 115 -9.57 -15.17 16.20
CA ARG A 115 -8.11 -15.26 16.34
C ARG A 115 -7.46 -13.89 16.17
N ALA A 116 -6.32 -13.70 16.83
CA ALA A 116 -5.45 -12.53 16.62
C ALA A 116 -5.14 -12.29 15.11
N PRO A 117 -5.29 -11.03 14.62
CA PRO A 117 -5.01 -10.70 13.22
C PRO A 117 -3.54 -10.88 12.83
N ARG A 118 -3.29 -11.50 11.67
CA ARG A 118 -1.94 -11.62 11.09
C ARG A 118 -1.71 -10.53 10.04
N LYS A 119 -1.27 -9.34 10.48
CA LYS A 119 -1.04 -8.18 9.58
C LYS A 119 0.38 -8.11 8.98
N LYS A 120 1.22 -9.13 9.21
CA LYS A 120 2.61 -9.16 8.71
C LYS A 120 2.66 -9.59 7.24
N ILE A 121 3.07 -8.68 6.37
CA ILE A 121 3.26 -8.94 4.95
C ILE A 121 4.64 -9.58 4.72
N HIS A 122 4.67 -10.82 4.27
CA HIS A 122 5.92 -11.51 3.90
C HIS A 122 6.22 -11.26 2.42
N ARG A 123 7.22 -10.42 2.15
CA ARG A 123 7.68 -10.15 0.78
C ARG A 123 8.70 -11.20 0.34
N ARG A 124 8.80 -11.40 -0.97
CA ARG A 124 9.82 -12.28 -1.57
C ARG A 124 11.20 -11.84 -1.12
N VAL A 125 11.92 -12.73 -0.46
CA VAL A 125 13.33 -12.51 -0.08
C VAL A 125 14.20 -12.82 -1.29
N LEU A 126 15.04 -11.87 -1.71
CA LEU A 126 16.00 -12.12 -2.79
C LEU A 126 17.02 -13.18 -2.33
N LYS A 127 17.09 -14.29 -3.06
CA LYS A 127 18.07 -15.35 -2.79
C LYS A 127 19.48 -14.87 -3.15
N LYS A 128 20.27 -14.55 -2.14
CA LYS A 128 21.69 -14.22 -2.29
C LYS A 128 22.52 -15.51 -2.34
N ASN A 129 23.51 -15.58 -3.23
CA ASN A 129 24.37 -16.76 -3.36
C ASN A 129 25.30 -16.90 -2.12
N PRO A 130 25.22 -18.00 -1.34
CA PRO A 130 26.04 -18.18 -0.12
C PRO A 130 27.53 -18.33 -0.40
N LEU A 131 27.92 -18.90 -1.54
CA LEU A 131 29.32 -19.09 -1.91
C LEU A 131 30.01 -17.73 -2.16
N LYS A 132 29.25 -16.76 -2.66
CA LYS A 132 29.71 -15.39 -2.90
C LYS A 132 29.48 -14.46 -1.71
N ASN A 133 28.45 -14.69 -0.88
CA ASN A 133 28.10 -13.84 0.25
C ASN A 133 28.32 -14.56 1.60
N LEU A 134 29.42 -14.22 2.29
CA LEU A 134 29.82 -14.85 3.56
C LEU A 134 28.71 -14.77 4.63
N ARG A 135 28.02 -13.64 4.82
CA ARG A 135 27.00 -13.52 5.87
C ARG A 135 25.81 -14.45 5.63
N ILE A 136 25.46 -14.68 4.37
CA ILE A 136 24.41 -15.64 4.01
C ILE A 136 24.89 -17.07 4.23
N MET A 137 26.15 -17.38 3.91
CA MET A 137 26.76 -18.67 4.27
C MET A 137 26.72 -18.89 5.78
N LEU A 138 27.06 -17.89 6.59
CA LEU A 138 27.05 -18.00 8.04
C LEU A 138 25.64 -18.13 8.63
N LYS A 139 24.65 -17.45 8.03
CA LYS A 139 23.24 -17.60 8.41
C LYS A 139 22.73 -19.02 8.16
N LEU A 140 23.22 -19.69 7.11
CA LEU A 140 22.83 -21.06 6.76
C LEU A 140 23.68 -22.12 7.48
N ASN A 141 24.98 -21.89 7.60
CA ASN A 141 25.96 -22.77 8.22
C ASN A 141 26.98 -21.97 9.04
N PRO A 142 26.77 -21.86 10.37
CA PRO A 142 27.70 -21.16 11.26
C PRO A 142 29.13 -21.76 11.28
N TYR A 143 29.25 -23.08 11.10
CA TYR A 143 30.54 -23.79 11.12
C TYR A 143 31.47 -23.37 9.97
N ALA A 144 30.91 -22.85 8.87
CA ALA A 144 31.69 -22.32 7.74
C ALA A 144 32.66 -21.20 8.17
N LYS A 145 32.39 -20.49 9.26
CA LYS A 145 33.31 -19.48 9.83
C LYS A 145 34.60 -20.13 10.32
N THR A 146 34.47 -21.16 11.15
CA THR A 146 35.59 -21.88 11.76
C THR A 146 36.38 -22.61 10.69
N MET A 147 35.69 -23.33 9.79
CA MET A 147 36.32 -24.02 8.68
C MET A 147 37.16 -23.06 7.83
N ARG A 148 36.60 -21.91 7.42
CA ARG A 148 37.33 -20.91 6.62
C ARG A 148 38.52 -20.34 7.36
N ARG A 149 38.38 -20.03 8.66
CA ARG A 149 39.49 -19.55 9.50
C ARG A 149 40.63 -20.56 9.57
N ASN A 150 40.32 -21.82 9.84
CA ASN A 150 41.30 -22.89 9.95
C ASN A 150 42.02 -23.11 8.62
N THR A 151 41.30 -23.06 7.49
CA THR A 151 41.91 -23.17 6.16
C THR A 151 42.85 -22.00 5.86
N ILE A 152 42.48 -20.76 6.19
CA ILE A 152 43.35 -19.58 6.01
C ILE A 152 44.64 -19.72 6.84
N LEU A 153 44.51 -20.08 8.13
CA LEU A 153 45.67 -20.27 9.00
C LEU A 153 46.59 -21.39 8.49
N ARG A 154 46.01 -22.51 8.04
CA ARG A 154 46.74 -23.64 7.45
C ARG A 154 47.48 -23.25 6.18
N GLN A 155 46.83 -22.50 5.28
CA GLN A 155 47.45 -22.03 4.03
C GLN A 155 48.59 -21.04 4.29
N ALA A 156 48.41 -20.10 5.22
CA ALA A 156 49.46 -19.16 5.61
C ALA A 156 50.68 -19.89 6.19
N LYS A 157 50.45 -20.89 7.05
CA LYS A 157 51.51 -21.75 7.60
C LYS A 157 52.27 -22.49 6.49
N ASN A 158 51.56 -23.12 5.56
CA ASN A 158 52.17 -23.86 4.45
C ASN A 158 52.93 -22.95 3.48
N HIS A 159 52.43 -21.75 3.20
CA HIS A 159 53.13 -20.77 2.38
C HIS A 159 54.44 -20.33 3.02
N LYS A 160 54.40 -20.02 4.33
CA LYS A 160 55.61 -19.67 5.10
C LYS A 160 56.66 -20.79 4.99
N LEU A 161 56.28 -22.04 5.26
CA LEU A 161 57.18 -23.20 5.12
C LEU A 161 57.76 -23.35 3.70
N ARG A 162 56.98 -23.08 2.64
CA ARG A 162 57.48 -23.13 1.26
C ARG A 162 58.46 -22.01 0.95
N VAL A 163 58.22 -20.80 1.46
CA VAL A 163 59.15 -19.67 1.32
C VAL A 163 60.44 -19.94 2.08
N ASP A 164 60.35 -20.41 3.32
CA ASP A 164 61.52 -20.76 4.15
C ASP A 164 62.34 -21.88 3.49
N LYS A 165 61.68 -22.92 2.96
CA LYS A 165 62.34 -24.00 2.22
C LYS A 165 62.97 -23.52 0.90
N ALA A 166 62.31 -22.60 0.18
CA ALA A 166 62.86 -22.01 -1.03
C ALA A 166 64.07 -21.11 -0.72
N ALA A 167 64.04 -20.37 0.39
CA ALA A 167 65.17 -19.57 0.87
C ALA A 167 66.36 -20.47 1.24
N ALA A 168 66.13 -21.52 2.05
CA ALA A 168 67.17 -22.48 2.40
C ALA A 168 67.76 -23.20 1.16
N ALA A 169 66.94 -23.50 0.15
CA ALA A 169 67.41 -24.09 -1.11
C ALA A 169 68.16 -23.10 -2.02
N LEU A 170 67.95 -21.79 -1.86
CA LEU A 170 68.75 -20.77 -2.54
C LEU A 170 70.09 -20.57 -1.82
N GLU A 171 70.10 -20.52 -0.50
CA GLU A 171 71.33 -20.48 0.32
C GLU A 171 72.23 -21.69 0.06
N ALA A 172 71.66 -22.90 0.03
CA ALA A 172 72.41 -24.12 -0.30
C ALA A 172 72.97 -24.13 -1.74
N LYS A 173 72.38 -23.38 -2.67
CA LYS A 173 72.89 -23.23 -4.05
C LYS A 173 73.96 -22.15 -4.17
N SER A 174 74.01 -21.17 -3.25
CA SER A 174 75.12 -20.22 -3.18
C SER A 174 76.37 -20.81 -2.53
N ASP A 175 76.23 -21.86 -1.71
CA ASP A 175 77.36 -22.56 -1.09
C ASP A 175 78.08 -23.53 -2.05
N GLU A 176 77.41 -24.00 -3.12
CA GLU A 176 78.03 -24.74 -4.24
C GLU A 176 78.37 -23.80 -5.43
N LYS A 177 79.36 -22.90 -5.26
CA LYS A 177 80.37 -22.45 -6.27
C LYS A 177 80.99 -21.08 -5.92
N GLY A 178 82.31 -21.07 -5.71
CA GLY A 178 83.18 -20.00 -6.22
C GLY A 178 83.93 -20.55 -7.46
N VAL A 179 84.23 -19.86 -8.57
CA VAL A 179 84.23 -18.45 -9.06
C VAL A 179 84.43 -18.54 -10.62
N PRO A 180 84.37 -17.53 -11.53
CA PRO A 180 83.58 -16.29 -11.71
C PRO A 180 82.65 -16.30 -12.96
N VAL A 181 81.95 -15.17 -13.13
CA VAL A 181 81.04 -14.70 -14.20
C VAL A 181 81.26 -15.21 -15.64
N LYS A 182 80.19 -15.71 -16.26
CA LYS A 182 79.78 -15.40 -17.65
C LYS A 182 78.26 -15.17 -17.68
N LYS A 183 77.82 -14.00 -18.14
CA LYS A 183 76.42 -13.75 -18.54
C LYS A 183 76.05 -14.70 -19.69
N PRO A 184 74.84 -15.30 -19.68
CA PRO A 184 74.11 -15.52 -20.91
C PRO A 184 72.87 -14.63 -20.91
N VAL A 185 72.93 -13.65 -21.80
CA VAL A 185 71.88 -13.28 -22.75
C VAL A 185 70.43 -13.55 -22.31
N ILE A 186 69.72 -12.43 -22.13
CA ILE A 186 68.27 -12.30 -22.19
C ILE A 186 67.72 -13.08 -23.41
N GLY A 187 67.19 -14.27 -23.15
CA GLY A 187 66.26 -14.96 -24.04
C GLY A 187 64.87 -14.37 -23.87
N LYS A 188 64.50 -13.43 -24.74
CA LYS A 188 63.11 -13.01 -24.95
C LYS A 188 62.22 -14.25 -25.12
N LYS A 189 61.24 -14.44 -24.24
CA LYS A 189 59.91 -14.97 -24.57
C LYS A 189 58.91 -14.58 -23.48
N GLY A 190 58.14 -13.52 -23.77
CA GLY A 190 56.72 -13.48 -23.39
C GLY A 190 56.27 -12.77 -22.11
N LYS A 191 56.87 -11.66 -21.67
CA LYS A 191 56.08 -10.67 -20.90
C LYS A 191 55.44 -9.68 -21.88
N LYS A 192 54.17 -9.92 -22.20
CA LYS A 192 53.25 -8.82 -22.56
C LYS A 192 53.12 -7.93 -21.32
N ALA A 193 53.87 -6.83 -21.25
CA ALA A 193 53.27 -5.57 -20.85
C ALA A 193 52.31 -5.19 -22.00
N VAL A 194 51.08 -4.72 -21.81
CA VAL A 194 50.68 -3.45 -21.20
C VAL A 194 49.15 -3.58 -20.98
N GLY A 195 48.54 -3.08 -19.90
CA GLY A 195 49.12 -2.37 -18.78
C GLY A 195 48.05 -1.85 -17.82
N VAL A 196 48.52 -1.37 -16.68
CA VAL A 196 47.85 -0.30 -15.92
C VAL A 196 48.97 0.58 -15.38
N LYS A 197 49.01 1.83 -15.83
CA LYS A 197 49.96 2.87 -15.40
C LYS A 197 49.84 3.11 -13.88
N PRO A 198 50.94 3.39 -13.16
CA PRO A 198 50.87 3.94 -11.82
C PRO A 198 50.58 5.45 -11.89
N LYS A 199 49.49 5.92 -11.27
CA LYS A 199 49.29 7.35 -11.03
C LYS A 199 50.08 7.77 -9.79
N LYS A 200 51.06 8.66 -9.97
CA LYS A 200 51.55 9.56 -8.91
C LYS A 200 50.51 10.67 -8.64
N PRO A 201 50.51 11.26 -7.43
CA PRO A 201 49.55 12.29 -7.04
C PRO A 201 49.98 13.66 -7.58
N LEU A 202 49.05 14.43 -8.13
CA LEU A 202 49.23 15.85 -8.37
C LEU A 202 48.03 16.63 -7.85
N VAL A 203 48.37 17.52 -6.93
CA VAL A 203 47.58 18.62 -6.38
C VAL A 203 47.02 19.47 -7.52
N GLY A 204 45.75 19.85 -7.42
CA GLY A 204 45.10 20.76 -8.36
C GLY A 204 43.73 21.17 -7.87
N LYS A 205 43.68 22.33 -7.20
CA LYS A 205 42.48 23.07 -6.79
C LYS A 205 41.42 23.13 -7.91
N LYS A 206 40.16 22.91 -7.55
CA LYS A 206 39.05 23.80 -7.97
C LYS A 206 37.88 23.65 -7.00
N ALA A 207 37.49 24.81 -6.48
CA ALA A 207 36.40 25.04 -5.54
C ALA A 207 35.05 25.16 -6.27
N ALA A 208 33.97 24.96 -5.49
CA ALA A 208 32.57 25.39 -5.64
C ALA A 208 31.63 24.21 -5.32
N ALA A 209 30.59 24.28 -4.50
CA ALA A 209 30.08 25.34 -3.65
C ALA A 209 29.14 24.69 -2.60
N THR A 210 29.24 25.18 -1.36
CA THR A 210 28.19 25.37 -0.34
C THR A 210 26.83 24.65 -0.49
N LYS A 211 26.47 23.87 0.54
CA LYS A 211 25.44 24.27 1.53
C LYS A 211 25.58 23.46 2.83
N LYS A 212 25.67 24.18 3.95
CA LYS A 212 25.75 23.71 5.33
C LYS A 212 24.35 23.35 5.89
N PRO A 213 24.28 22.69 7.07
CA PRO A 213 23.11 21.99 7.58
C PRO A 213 22.14 22.92 8.33
N VAL A 214 20.87 22.54 8.43
CA VAL A 214 19.91 23.14 9.35
C VAL A 214 19.57 22.14 10.46
N THR A 215 19.82 22.64 11.66
CA THR A 215 19.53 22.19 13.01
C THR A 215 18.03 22.02 13.31
N GLU A 216 17.67 21.13 14.24
CA GLU A 216 16.71 21.35 15.34
C GLU A 216 16.68 20.12 16.28
N LYS A 217 17.19 20.26 17.52
CA LYS A 217 16.50 20.58 18.79
C LYS A 217 15.81 19.39 19.48
N LYS A 218 16.37 19.02 20.63
CA LYS A 218 15.72 18.31 21.75
C LYS A 218 14.67 19.24 22.39
N PRO A 219 13.62 18.73 23.05
CA PRO A 219 13.61 18.86 24.51
C PRO A 219 13.04 17.67 25.29
N THR A 220 13.17 17.86 26.61
CA THR A 220 13.09 17.07 27.84
C THR A 220 11.74 16.45 28.27
N GLU A 221 11.88 15.54 29.24
CA GLU A 221 10.94 14.79 30.09
C GLU A 221 9.70 15.53 30.64
N LYS A 222 8.65 14.73 30.95
CA LYS A 222 7.85 14.81 32.20
C LYS A 222 7.13 13.47 32.47
N LYS A 223 7.29 12.93 33.70
CA LYS A 223 6.46 11.86 34.31
C LYS A 223 5.00 12.31 34.46
N PRO A 224 4.05 11.37 34.63
CA PRO A 224 3.33 11.37 35.91
C PRO A 224 3.10 9.98 36.52
N THR A 225 2.87 10.05 37.82
CA THR A 225 2.56 9.09 38.87
C THR A 225 1.21 8.37 38.69
N THR A 226 1.12 7.12 39.17
CA THR A 226 -0.16 6.48 39.52
C THR A 226 -0.02 5.80 40.88
N GLU A 227 -0.84 6.28 41.82
CA GLU A 227 -1.09 5.72 43.14
C GLU A 227 -1.78 4.35 43.04
N GLU A 228 -1.32 3.38 43.82
CA GLU A 228 -2.05 2.16 44.12
C GLU A 228 -3.00 2.41 45.30
N LYS A 229 -4.31 2.24 45.06
CA LYS A 229 -5.31 2.06 46.12
C LYS A 229 -5.68 0.58 46.17
N LYS A 230 -5.28 -0.12 47.24
CA LYS A 230 -5.77 -1.45 47.62
C LYS A 230 -7.23 -1.37 48.10
N PRO A 231 -8.03 -2.44 47.94
CA PRO A 231 -9.24 -2.65 48.73
C PRO A 231 -8.99 -3.70 49.84
N ALA A 232 -9.46 -3.43 51.06
CA ALA A 232 -9.93 -4.44 52.02
C ALA A 232 -10.55 -3.76 53.26
N ALA A 233 -11.61 -4.39 53.78
CA ALA A 233 -12.48 -4.05 54.92
C ALA A 233 -13.72 -3.21 54.56
#